data_AF-A0A4Q5TYU9-F1
#
_entry.id   AF-A0A4Q5TYU9-F1
#
_cell.length_a   1.000
_cell.length_b   1.000
_cell.length_c   1.000
_cell.angle_alpha   90.00
_cell.angle_beta   90.00
_cell.angle_gamma   90.00
#
_symmetry.space_group_name_H-M   'P 1'
#
loop_
_entity.id
_entity.type
_entity.pdbx_description
1 polymer ?
#
loop_
_entity_poly.entity_id
_entity_poly.type
_entity_poly.pdbx_seq_one_letter_code
_entity_poly.pdbx_strand_id
1 'polypeptide(L)'
;MFTASRFKFLLPYIEERLSKSGYRHQVELFPSDAVMVDVWFGGQLYIIQIYDDVLGISRQPEGEISLSNIPDRIFRSEPEFKLEFEELLHSGAERKLIVIDGSRFTDEEGFYDEADRVLTRDLNWQTGHNMDAFNDLLRGGFGVADFFEPVTVVWKDSARSKAVLKEMINGSILYELLAGIIREHPHIDFIEA
;
A
#
# COMPACT_ATOMS: atom_id res chain seq x y z
N MET A 1 17.35 -29.70 -14.45
CA MET A 1 15.92 -29.35 -14.46
C MET A 1 15.82 -28.08 -13.65
N PHE A 2 15.62 -26.93 -14.29
CA PHE A 2 15.46 -25.67 -13.57
C PHE A 2 14.07 -25.69 -12.93
N THR A 3 14.00 -25.44 -11.62
CA THR A 3 12.73 -25.27 -10.92
C THR A 3 12.22 -23.87 -11.26
N ALA A 4 10.94 -23.74 -11.61
CA ALA A 4 10.37 -22.42 -11.86
C ALA A 4 10.54 -21.53 -10.62
N SER A 5 10.88 -20.25 -10.81
CA SER A 5 11.09 -19.35 -9.68
C SER A 5 9.82 -19.23 -8.84
N ARG A 6 9.97 -19.36 -7.53
CA ARG A 6 8.86 -19.27 -6.56
C ARG A 6 8.11 -17.94 -6.68
N PHE A 7 8.77 -16.86 -7.09
CA PHE A 7 8.21 -15.51 -7.10
C PHE A 7 7.74 -15.04 -8.48
N LYS A 8 7.88 -15.86 -9.53
CA LYS A 8 7.52 -15.48 -10.90
C LYS A 8 6.04 -15.10 -11.07
N PHE A 9 5.17 -15.61 -10.20
CA PHE A 9 3.75 -15.25 -10.17
C PHE A 9 3.49 -13.77 -9.86
N LEU A 10 4.48 -13.03 -9.36
CA LEU A 10 4.38 -11.59 -9.10
C LEU A 10 4.56 -10.72 -10.35
N LEU A 11 5.11 -11.27 -11.44
CA LEU A 11 5.37 -10.51 -12.67
C LEU A 11 4.11 -9.82 -13.23
N PRO A 12 2.94 -10.48 -13.35
CA PRO A 12 1.72 -9.83 -13.80
C PRO A 12 1.30 -8.65 -12.92
N TYR A 13 1.46 -8.77 -11.60
CA TYR A 13 1.18 -7.67 -10.67
C TYR A 13 2.14 -6.49 -10.88
N ILE A 14 3.44 -6.76 -11.03
CA ILE A 14 4.45 -5.72 -11.30
C ILE A 14 4.12 -4.97 -12.60
N GLU A 15 3.91 -5.70 -13.69
CA GLU A 15 3.60 -5.10 -15.00
C GLU A 15 2.30 -4.30 -14.98
N GLU A 16 1.26 -4.81 -14.30
CA GLU A 16 -0.02 -4.11 -14.16
C GLU A 16 0.17 -2.77 -13.41
N ARG A 17 0.87 -2.78 -12.28
CA ARG A 17 1.09 -1.58 -11.46
C ARG A 17 1.94 -0.53 -12.19
N LEU A 18 3.01 -0.94 -12.87
CA LEU A 18 3.83 -0.04 -13.68
C LEU A 18 3.05 0.57 -14.84
N SER A 19 2.26 -0.25 -15.54
CA SER A 19 1.44 0.20 -16.66
C SER A 19 0.36 1.19 -16.23
N LYS A 20 -0.35 0.90 -15.12
CA LYS A 20 -1.37 1.80 -14.57
C LYS A 20 -0.78 3.14 -14.11
N SER A 21 0.41 3.11 -13.54
CA SER A 21 1.10 4.31 -13.04
C SER A 21 1.83 5.08 -14.15
N GLY A 22 1.88 4.54 -15.37
CA GLY A 22 2.55 5.17 -16.51
C GLY A 22 4.07 5.16 -16.46
N TYR A 23 4.67 4.35 -15.58
CA TYR A 23 6.13 4.24 -15.51
C TYR A 23 6.67 3.43 -16.67
N ARG A 24 7.71 3.98 -17.32
CA ARG A 24 8.46 3.26 -18.34
C ARG A 24 9.10 2.03 -17.69
N HIS A 25 8.96 0.88 -18.35
CA HIS A 25 9.59 -0.36 -17.93
C HIS A 25 9.89 -1.27 -19.12
N GLN A 26 10.82 -2.21 -18.92
CA GLN A 26 11.16 -3.25 -19.87
C GLN A 26 11.33 -4.57 -19.12
N VAL A 27 10.69 -5.63 -19.61
CA VAL A 27 10.80 -6.98 -19.05
C VAL A 27 11.74 -7.80 -19.93
N GLU A 28 12.72 -8.44 -19.32
CA GLU A 28 13.61 -9.40 -19.96
C GLU A 28 13.43 -10.79 -19.34
N LEU A 29 13.15 -11.78 -20.20
CA LEU A 29 12.95 -13.17 -19.81
C LEU A 29 14.15 -14.00 -20.26
N PHE A 30 14.70 -14.79 -19.35
CA PHE A 30 15.89 -15.61 -19.62
C PHE A 30 15.52 -17.10 -19.74
N PRO A 31 16.29 -17.90 -20.51
CA PRO A 31 16.10 -19.35 -20.59
C PRO A 31 16.23 -20.08 -19.25
N SER A 32 16.87 -19.47 -18.26
CA SER A 32 17.01 -19.97 -16.88
C SER A 32 15.76 -19.78 -16.01
N ASP A 33 14.66 -19.28 -16.57
CA ASP A 33 13.44 -18.85 -15.87
C ASP A 33 13.57 -17.52 -15.10
N ALA A 34 14.78 -16.94 -15.05
CA ALA A 34 14.99 -15.62 -14.48
C ALA A 34 14.22 -14.54 -15.26
N VAL A 35 13.78 -13.52 -14.52
CA VAL A 35 13.10 -12.33 -15.02
C VAL A 35 13.81 -11.12 -14.46
N MET A 36 14.13 -10.17 -15.32
CA MET A 36 14.60 -8.84 -14.94
C MET A 36 13.58 -7.82 -15.43
N VAL A 37 13.20 -6.88 -14.56
CA VAL A 37 12.33 -5.77 -14.93
C VAL A 37 13.07 -4.47 -14.69
N ASP A 38 13.48 -3.82 -15.77
CA ASP A 38 14.04 -2.48 -15.74
C ASP A 38 12.90 -1.47 -15.58
N VAL A 39 13.02 -0.58 -14.60
CA VAL A 39 11.99 0.42 -14.27
C VAL A 39 12.62 1.78 -14.06
N TRP A 40 12.04 2.82 -14.65
CA TRP A 40 12.53 4.19 -14.51
C TRP A 40 11.60 5.01 -13.59
N PHE A 41 12.01 5.19 -12.34
CA PHE A 41 11.32 6.01 -11.35
C PHE A 41 12.03 7.36 -11.20
N GLY A 42 11.36 8.48 -11.46
CA GLY A 42 11.92 9.81 -11.21
C GLY A 42 13.26 10.11 -11.89
N GLY A 43 13.54 9.49 -13.05
CA GLY A 43 14.82 9.59 -13.77
C GLY A 43 15.88 8.56 -13.36
N GLN A 44 15.64 7.80 -12.30
CA GLN A 44 16.52 6.78 -11.76
C GLN A 44 16.12 5.38 -12.26
N LEU A 45 17.10 4.58 -12.69
CA LEU A 45 16.88 3.17 -13.07
C LEU A 45 16.89 2.26 -11.84
N TYR A 46 15.88 1.40 -11.76
CA TYR A 46 15.74 0.30 -10.83
C TYR A 46 15.61 -1.00 -11.61
N ILE A 47 16.16 -2.09 -11.07
CA ILE A 47 16.01 -3.44 -11.63
C ILE A 47 15.32 -4.30 -10.59
N ILE A 48 14.17 -4.87 -10.95
CA ILE A 48 13.51 -5.91 -10.17
C ILE A 48 14.02 -7.26 -10.68
N GLN A 49 14.62 -8.04 -9.79
CA GLN A 49 15.23 -9.33 -10.10
C GLN A 49 14.39 -10.47 -9.52
N ILE A 50 13.99 -11.42 -10.38
CA ILE A 50 13.24 -12.61 -9.97
C ILE A 50 13.91 -13.85 -10.58
N TYR A 51 14.51 -14.69 -9.75
CA TYR A 51 15.16 -15.93 -10.21
C TYR A 51 15.27 -16.91 -9.05
N ASP A 52 15.15 -18.23 -9.30
CA ASP A 52 15.15 -19.26 -8.25
C ASP A 52 14.22 -18.87 -7.07
N ASP A 53 14.77 -18.71 -5.86
CA ASP A 53 14.10 -18.23 -4.64
C ASP A 53 14.44 -16.77 -4.30
N VAL A 54 14.96 -16.01 -5.27
CA VAL A 54 15.31 -14.60 -5.13
C VAL A 54 14.22 -13.73 -5.73
N LEU A 55 13.78 -12.77 -4.92
CA LEU A 55 13.01 -11.60 -5.31
C LEU A 55 13.74 -10.39 -4.75
N GLY A 56 14.15 -9.47 -5.61
CA GLY A 56 14.94 -8.33 -5.16
C GLY A 56 14.76 -7.09 -6.02
N ILE A 57 15.23 -5.97 -5.48
CA ILE A 57 15.25 -4.66 -6.15
C ILE A 57 16.66 -4.10 -6.00
N SER A 58 17.20 -3.59 -7.10
CA SER A 58 18.47 -2.87 -7.15
C SER A 58 18.29 -1.50 -7.75
N ARG A 59 19.01 -0.50 -7.23
CA ARG A 59 19.07 0.84 -7.81
C ARG A 59 20.36 0.97 -8.61
N GLN A 60 20.28 1.27 -9.90
CA GLN A 60 21.46 1.38 -10.77
C GLN A 60 22.02 2.80 -10.76
N PRO A 61 23.22 3.06 -10.22
CA PRO A 61 23.80 4.40 -10.25
C PRO A 61 23.95 4.91 -11.69
N GLU A 62 23.72 6.21 -11.91
CA GLU A 62 23.90 6.82 -13.23
C GLU A 62 25.33 6.63 -13.74
N GLY A 63 25.47 6.07 -14.95
CA GLY A 63 26.78 5.89 -15.60
C GLY A 63 27.56 4.65 -15.19
N GLU A 64 27.04 3.81 -14.28
CA GLU A 64 27.64 2.53 -13.92
C GLU A 64 26.80 1.36 -14.44
N ILE A 65 27.45 0.42 -15.13
CA ILE A 65 26.85 -0.89 -15.41
C ILE A 65 27.22 -1.79 -14.24
N SER A 66 26.34 -1.91 -13.24
CA SER A 66 26.55 -2.91 -12.20
C SER A 66 26.33 -4.29 -12.81
N LEU A 67 27.39 -5.09 -12.85
CA LEU A 67 27.35 -6.50 -13.27
C LEU A 67 26.95 -7.43 -12.11
N SER A 68 26.58 -6.87 -10.95
CA SER A 68 26.13 -7.67 -9.81
C SER A 68 24.77 -8.29 -10.13
N ASN A 69 24.71 -9.61 -10.05
CA ASN A 69 23.47 -10.36 -10.06
C ASN A 69 22.83 -10.48 -8.67
N ILE A 70 23.48 -9.97 -7.61
CA ILE A 70 22.93 -9.93 -6.26
C ILE A 70 22.14 -8.63 -6.08
N PRO A 71 20.84 -8.69 -5.72
CA PRO A 71 20.06 -7.51 -5.47
C PRO A 71 20.54 -6.67 -4.29
N ASP A 72 20.41 -5.35 -4.36
CA ASP A 72 20.68 -4.47 -3.22
C ASP A 72 19.74 -4.79 -2.03
N ARG A 73 18.49 -5.12 -2.35
CA ARG A 73 17.48 -5.58 -1.38
C ARG A 73 16.85 -6.88 -1.85
N ILE A 74 16.75 -7.84 -0.93
CA ILE A 74 16.14 -9.16 -1.16
C ILE A 74 14.93 -9.30 -0.22
N PHE A 75 13.81 -9.77 -0.76
CA PHE A 75 12.55 -9.97 -0.05
C PHE A 75 12.28 -11.45 0.17
N ARG A 76 11.76 -11.81 1.35
CA ARG A 76 11.50 -13.22 1.70
C ARG A 76 10.05 -13.63 1.47
N SER A 77 9.18 -12.64 1.28
CA SER A 77 7.75 -12.83 1.11
C SER A 77 7.17 -11.83 0.11
N GLU A 78 6.04 -12.20 -0.49
CA GLU A 78 5.28 -11.30 -1.36
C GLU A 78 4.85 -10.00 -0.65
N PRO A 79 4.32 -10.03 0.59
CA PRO A 79 3.93 -8.80 1.29
C PRO A 79 5.09 -7.82 1.49
N GLU A 80 6.28 -8.30 1.87
CA GLU A 80 7.48 -7.46 2.02
C GLU A 80 7.85 -6.77 0.71
N PHE A 81 7.82 -7.52 -0.40
CA PHE A 81 8.12 -6.97 -1.71
C PHE A 81 7.06 -5.94 -2.16
N LYS A 82 5.78 -6.28 -2.03
CA LYS A 82 4.68 -5.41 -2.45
C LYS A 82 4.73 -4.07 -1.71
N LEU A 83 4.96 -4.09 -0.40
CA LEU A 83 5.07 -2.87 0.39
C LEU A 83 6.16 -1.95 -0.16
N GLU A 84 7.38 -2.46 -0.32
CA GLU A 84 8.50 -1.67 -0.83
C GLU A 84 8.28 -1.19 -2.27
N PHE A 85 7.70 -2.06 -3.11
CA PHE A 85 7.45 -1.74 -4.50
C PHE A 85 6.41 -0.63 -4.67
N GLU A 86 5.33 -0.66 -3.87
CA GLU A 86 4.33 0.40 -3.85
C GLU A 86 4.92 1.71 -3.28
N GLU A 87 5.76 1.64 -2.24
CA GLU A 87 6.50 2.81 -1.75
C GLU A 87 7.38 3.44 -2.84
N LEU A 88 8.09 2.63 -3.64
CA LEU A 88 8.88 3.12 -4.77
C LEU A 88 8.02 3.73 -5.87
N LEU A 89 6.90 3.08 -6.22
CA LEU A 89 5.91 3.59 -7.18
C LEU A 89 5.40 4.98 -6.79
N HIS A 90 5.24 5.21 -5.49
CA HIS A 90 4.70 6.46 -4.94
C HIS A 90 5.75 7.41 -4.37
N SER A 91 7.05 7.12 -4.49
CA SER A 91 8.14 7.87 -3.86
C SER A 91 8.24 9.35 -4.25
N GLY A 92 7.61 9.74 -5.38
CA GLY A 92 7.51 11.13 -5.84
C GLY A 92 6.12 11.75 -5.72
N ALA A 93 5.14 11.05 -5.13
CA ALA A 93 3.76 11.52 -5.03
C ALA A 93 3.55 12.42 -3.79
N GLU A 94 2.73 13.46 -3.92
CA GLU A 94 2.24 14.19 -2.75
C GLU A 94 1.25 13.33 -1.97
N ARG A 95 1.40 13.30 -0.64
CA ARG A 95 0.49 12.57 0.24
C ARG A 95 -0.90 13.19 0.18
N LYS A 96 -1.90 12.39 -0.14
CA LYS A 96 -3.30 12.82 -0.07
C LYS A 96 -3.71 12.98 1.40
N LEU A 97 -4.40 14.07 1.68
CA LEU A 97 -4.98 14.32 3.01
C LEU A 97 -6.41 13.77 3.06
N ILE A 98 -6.65 12.88 4.02
CA ILE A 98 -7.96 12.29 4.33
C ILE A 98 -8.34 12.74 5.74
N VAL A 99 -9.53 13.31 5.89
CA VAL A 99 -9.99 13.84 7.17
C VAL A 99 -11.24 13.09 7.61
N ILE A 100 -11.12 12.29 8.67
CA ILE A 100 -12.25 11.69 9.38
C ILE A 100 -12.75 12.75 10.37
N ASP A 101 -13.93 13.32 10.15
CA ASP A 101 -14.47 14.38 11.01
C ASP A 101 -15.37 13.81 12.11
N GLY A 102 -14.83 13.71 13.34
CA GLY A 102 -15.51 13.21 14.53
C GLY A 102 -16.77 13.97 14.95
N SER A 103 -17.00 15.17 14.41
CA SER A 103 -18.24 15.93 14.64
C SER A 103 -19.43 15.40 13.82
N ARG A 104 -19.18 14.60 12.77
CA ARG A 104 -20.19 14.14 11.81
C ARG A 104 -20.93 12.88 12.21
N PHE A 105 -20.51 12.21 13.29
CA PHE A 105 -21.16 11.01 13.81
C PHE A 105 -21.39 11.07 15.32
N THR A 106 -22.24 10.18 15.79
CA THR A 106 -22.63 10.03 17.20
C THR A 106 -22.61 8.59 17.69
N ASP A 107 -22.30 7.63 16.82
CA ASP A 107 -22.26 6.19 17.06
C ASP A 107 -21.35 5.51 16.02
N GLU A 108 -21.24 4.18 16.11
CA GLU A 108 -20.42 3.35 15.22
C GLU A 108 -20.89 3.38 13.77
N GLU A 109 -22.21 3.30 13.53
CA GLU A 109 -22.76 3.31 12.17
C GLU A 109 -22.42 4.63 11.46
N GLY A 110 -22.61 5.76 12.14
CA GLY A 110 -22.22 7.06 11.59
C GLY A 110 -20.71 7.20 11.37
N PHE A 111 -19.87 6.47 12.12
CA PHE A 111 -18.44 6.44 11.84
C PHE A 111 -18.15 5.74 10.51
N TYR A 112 -18.79 4.60 10.23
CA TYR A 112 -18.60 3.91 8.95
C TYR A 112 -19.18 4.71 7.78
N ASP A 113 -20.30 5.41 7.95
CA ASP A 113 -20.80 6.37 6.95
C ASP A 113 -19.76 7.46 6.61
N GLU A 114 -19.11 8.01 7.65
CA GLU A 114 -18.05 9.00 7.46
C GLU A 114 -16.81 8.39 6.81
N ALA A 115 -16.43 7.15 7.19
CA ALA A 115 -15.33 6.42 6.57
C ALA A 115 -15.60 6.18 5.08
N ASP A 116 -16.79 5.73 4.70
CA ASP A 116 -17.22 5.56 3.31
C ASP A 116 -17.12 6.89 2.56
N ARG A 117 -17.62 7.98 3.15
CA ARG A 117 -17.60 9.31 2.53
C ARG A 117 -16.19 9.80 2.22
N VAL A 118 -15.20 9.51 3.07
CA VAL A 118 -13.85 10.09 2.95
C VAL A 118 -12.82 9.14 2.35
N LEU A 119 -13.08 7.83 2.39
CA LEU A 119 -12.18 6.81 1.87
C LEU A 119 -12.62 6.28 0.51
N THR A 120 -13.87 6.47 0.10
CA THR A 120 -14.36 5.99 -1.20
C THR A 120 -14.43 7.11 -2.24
N ARG A 121 -14.30 6.76 -3.54
CA ARG A 121 -14.53 7.70 -4.67
C ARG A 121 -16.03 7.80 -4.97
N ASP A 122 -16.84 8.12 -3.96
CA ASP A 122 -18.31 8.14 -4.05
C ASP A 122 -18.89 6.84 -4.61
N LEU A 123 -18.50 5.69 -4.02
CA LEU A 123 -19.02 4.40 -4.46
C LEU A 123 -20.55 4.38 -4.34
N ASN A 124 -21.21 3.80 -5.34
CA ASN A 124 -22.67 3.74 -5.43
C ASN A 124 -23.30 2.58 -4.64
N TRP A 125 -22.50 1.90 -3.81
CA TRP A 125 -22.91 0.80 -2.95
C TRP A 125 -22.28 0.99 -1.56
N GLN A 126 -22.99 0.57 -0.53
CA GLN A 126 -22.56 0.68 0.86
C GLN A 126 -21.49 -0.36 1.18
N THR A 127 -20.37 0.05 1.76
CA THR A 127 -19.31 -0.90 2.09
C THR A 127 -19.68 -1.76 3.30
N GLY A 128 -18.78 -2.68 3.70
CA GLY A 128 -18.96 -3.38 4.96
C GLY A 128 -18.81 -2.41 6.12
N HIS A 129 -19.84 -2.25 6.93
CA HIS A 129 -19.77 -1.45 8.16
C HIS A 129 -19.20 -2.30 9.31
N ASN A 130 -17.90 -2.58 9.22
CA ASN A 130 -17.14 -3.33 10.23
C ASN A 130 -15.63 -3.03 10.13
N MET A 131 -14.87 -3.48 11.13
CA MET A 131 -13.42 -3.27 11.21
C MET A 131 -12.63 -3.88 10.04
N ASP A 132 -13.05 -5.03 9.50
CA ASP A 132 -12.35 -5.67 8.38
C ASP A 132 -12.48 -4.85 7.09
N ALA A 133 -13.69 -4.38 6.80
CA ALA A 133 -13.93 -3.51 5.67
C ALA A 133 -13.28 -2.12 5.83
N PHE A 134 -13.25 -1.57 7.05
CA PHE A 134 -12.47 -0.36 7.34
C PHE A 134 -10.98 -0.57 7.08
N ASN A 135 -10.43 -1.71 7.49
CA ASN A 135 -9.04 -2.09 7.20
C ASN A 135 -8.78 -2.19 5.69
N ASP A 136 -9.70 -2.77 4.93
CA ASP A 136 -9.59 -2.85 3.46
C ASP A 136 -9.65 -1.48 2.79
N LEU A 137 -10.51 -0.57 3.27
CA LEU A 137 -10.56 0.81 2.76
C LEU A 137 -9.23 1.54 2.94
N LEU A 138 -8.57 1.35 4.10
CA LEU A 138 -7.26 1.96 4.40
C LEU A 138 -6.11 1.39 3.56
N ARG A 139 -6.20 0.13 3.11
CA ARG A 139 -5.24 -0.45 2.14
C ARG A 139 -5.31 0.23 0.78
N GLY A 140 -6.45 0.82 0.41
CA GLY A 140 -6.66 1.49 -0.87
C GLY A 140 -6.85 0.55 -2.06
N GLY A 141 -6.83 1.11 -3.27
CA GLY A 141 -6.94 0.38 -4.53
C GLY A 141 -8.34 0.38 -5.17
N PHE A 142 -9.35 0.89 -4.46
CA PHE A 142 -10.72 1.06 -4.95
C PHE A 142 -11.39 2.35 -4.44
N GLY A 143 -10.72 3.06 -3.53
CA GLY A 143 -11.17 4.29 -2.92
C GLY A 143 -10.39 5.52 -3.38
N VAL A 144 -10.27 6.52 -2.52
CA VAL A 144 -9.59 7.79 -2.80
C VAL A 144 -8.09 7.64 -3.07
N ALA A 145 -7.48 6.59 -2.51
CA ALA A 145 -6.08 6.23 -2.65
C ALA A 145 -5.93 4.92 -3.45
N ASP A 146 -4.88 4.84 -4.26
CA ASP A 146 -4.47 3.59 -4.88
C ASP A 146 -3.86 2.65 -3.82
N PHE A 147 -3.64 1.39 -4.19
CA PHE A 147 -3.17 0.35 -3.26
C PHE A 147 -1.82 0.74 -2.63
N PHE A 148 -1.78 0.85 -1.29
CA PHE A 148 -0.63 1.31 -0.50
C PHE A 148 -0.08 2.70 -0.91
N GLU A 149 -0.89 3.53 -1.56
CA GLU A 149 -0.51 4.91 -1.84
C GLU A 149 -0.31 5.68 -0.52
N PRO A 150 0.84 6.35 -0.32
CA PRO A 150 1.10 7.13 0.89
C PRO A 150 0.05 8.22 1.10
N VAL A 151 -0.59 8.20 2.27
CA VAL A 151 -1.60 9.19 2.64
C VAL A 151 -1.35 9.74 4.04
N THR A 152 -2.00 10.85 4.35
CA THR A 152 -2.12 11.38 5.71
C THR A 152 -3.57 11.28 6.12
N VAL A 153 -3.84 10.57 7.22
CA VAL A 153 -5.17 10.46 7.81
C VAL A 153 -5.21 11.32 9.06
N VAL A 154 -6.08 12.33 9.07
CA VAL A 154 -6.36 13.16 10.24
C VAL A 154 -7.71 12.75 10.81
N TRP A 155 -7.72 12.29 12.05
CA TRP A 155 -8.95 12.10 12.82
C TRP A 155 -9.22 13.36 13.64
N LYS A 156 -10.03 14.26 13.07
CA LYS A 156 -10.40 15.53 13.68
C LYS A 156 -11.51 15.30 14.72
N ASP A 157 -11.51 16.09 15.80
CA ASP A 157 -12.46 15.97 16.90
C ASP A 157 -12.41 14.57 17.55
N SER A 158 -11.21 13.98 17.57
CA SER A 158 -10.93 12.65 18.12
C SER A 158 -11.40 12.48 19.57
N ALA A 159 -11.32 13.53 20.39
CA ALA A 159 -11.83 13.54 21.76
C ALA A 159 -13.35 13.29 21.84
N ARG A 160 -14.12 13.80 20.87
CA ARG A 160 -15.55 13.52 20.75
C ARG A 160 -15.77 12.09 20.30
N SER A 161 -15.02 11.62 19.29
CA SER A 161 -15.10 10.24 18.81
C SER A 161 -14.82 9.22 19.93
N LYS A 162 -13.84 9.47 20.80
CA LYS A 162 -13.56 8.65 22.01
C LYS A 162 -14.76 8.56 22.96
N ALA A 163 -15.55 9.63 23.08
CA ALA A 163 -16.71 9.66 23.97
C ALA A 163 -17.93 8.91 23.40
N VAL A 164 -18.08 8.87 22.07
CA VAL A 164 -19.21 8.21 21.40
C VAL A 164 -18.90 6.76 21.00
N LEU A 165 -17.67 6.45 20.56
CA LEU A 165 -17.19 5.12 20.19
C LEU A 165 -16.56 4.38 21.38
N LYS A 166 -17.33 4.27 22.48
CA LYS A 166 -16.87 3.76 23.78
C LYS A 166 -17.23 2.29 24.05
N GLU A 167 -17.83 1.60 23.08
CA GLU A 167 -18.16 0.18 23.22
C GLU A 167 -16.89 -0.63 23.48
N MET A 168 -16.96 -1.55 24.44
CA MET A 168 -15.82 -2.37 24.86
C MET A 168 -15.77 -3.66 24.05
N ILE A 169 -14.70 -3.84 23.28
CA ILE A 169 -14.45 -5.03 22.48
C ILE A 169 -13.08 -5.57 22.89
N ASN A 170 -13.04 -6.80 23.39
CA ASN A 170 -11.82 -7.48 23.84
C ASN A 170 -10.94 -6.64 24.79
N GLY A 171 -11.56 -5.82 25.64
CA GLY A 171 -10.86 -5.01 26.64
C GLY A 171 -10.37 -3.64 26.16
N SER A 172 -10.66 -3.25 24.91
CA SER A 172 -10.40 -1.91 24.38
C SER A 172 -11.69 -1.24 23.95
N ILE A 173 -11.74 0.10 24.00
CA ILE A 173 -12.87 0.83 23.40
C ILE A 173 -12.75 0.79 21.87
N LEU A 174 -13.89 0.79 21.19
CA LEU A 174 -13.96 0.74 19.72
C LEU A 174 -13.08 1.80 19.05
N TYR A 175 -13.05 3.03 19.57
CA TYR A 175 -12.14 4.06 19.06
C TYR A 175 -10.67 3.61 19.00
N GLU A 176 -10.16 2.98 20.07
CA GLU A 176 -8.76 2.58 20.15
C GLU A 176 -8.44 1.43 19.21
N LEU A 177 -9.42 0.55 18.95
CA LEU A 177 -9.29 -0.51 17.95
C LEU A 177 -9.23 0.06 16.54
N LEU A 178 -10.14 0.97 16.18
CA LEU A 178 -10.16 1.62 14.87
C LEU A 178 -8.89 2.45 14.64
N ALA A 179 -8.49 3.26 15.61
CA ALA A 179 -7.23 4.01 15.56
C ALA A 179 -6.01 3.07 15.50
N GLY A 180 -6.08 1.92 16.18
CA GLY A 180 -5.09 0.85 16.08
C GLY A 180 -4.93 0.33 14.66
N ILE A 181 -6.03 0.02 13.98
CA ILE A 181 -6.04 -0.42 12.57
C ILE A 181 -5.34 0.61 11.69
N ILE A 182 -5.64 1.91 11.84
CA ILE A 182 -4.97 2.96 11.04
C ILE A 182 -3.45 2.95 11.28
N ARG A 183 -3.01 2.81 12.53
CA ARG A 183 -1.57 2.79 12.89
C ARG A 183 -0.83 1.55 12.41
N GLU A 184 -1.53 0.46 12.09
CA GLU A 184 -0.93 -0.75 11.52
C GLU A 184 -0.57 -0.59 10.04
N HIS A 185 -1.07 0.45 9.35
CA HIS A 185 -0.76 0.71 7.96
C HIS A 185 0.52 1.56 7.81
N PRO A 186 1.62 1.00 7.28
CA PRO A 186 2.90 1.71 7.17
C PRO A 186 2.88 2.88 6.18
N HIS A 187 1.98 2.88 5.20
CA HIS A 187 1.82 3.95 4.22
C HIS A 187 0.99 5.14 4.75
N ILE A 188 0.40 5.04 5.94
CA ILE A 188 -0.47 6.07 6.51
C ILE A 188 0.25 6.86 7.60
N ASP A 189 0.39 8.17 7.38
CA ASP A 189 0.74 9.10 8.45
C ASP A 189 -0.54 9.45 9.22
N PHE A 190 -0.69 8.89 10.42
CA PHE A 190 -1.90 9.08 11.23
C PHE A 190 -1.75 10.19 12.27
N ILE A 191 -2.72 11.12 12.30
CA ILE A 191 -2.76 12.26 13.21
C ILE A 191 -4.12 12.29 13.91
N GLU A 192 -4.11 12.32 15.23
CA GLU A 192 -5.30 12.62 16.03
C GLU A 192 -5.31 14.12 16.36
N ALA A 193 -6.44 14.78 16.08
CA ALA A 193 -6.65 16.21 16.30
C ALA A 193 -7.95 16.50 17.06
#